data_AF-A0A9X8QK54-F1
#
_entry.id   AF-A0A9X8QK54-F1
#
_cell.length_a   1.000
_cell.length_b   1.000
_cell.length_c   1.000
_cell.angle_alpha   90.00
_cell.angle_beta   90.00
_cell.angle_gamma   90.00
#
_symmetry.space_group_name_H-M   'P 1'
#
loop_
_entity.id
_entity.type
_entity.pdbx_description
1 polymer ?
#
loop_
_entity_poly.entity_id
_entity_poly.type
_entity_poly.pdbx_seq_one_letter_code
_entity_poly.pdbx_strand_id
1 'polypeptide(L)'
;MLTNESYLGHDKKVLRSSTAISVLVAISFFAIAFMLFFMRNSEPLLNPTVFAEDGVWTGMGMEHGWLQTAWNARPDYKVVLNVAMLWLAAKTSYIFTGSHIEELAFFIAIFSYAFFAAIATLGYLATQGIISHPLRIVLYILIVMAPVGLHGNEIFGRILQIGFFLPLASIFLLMIRDQTLGVIGTITIDAILVLFVITNPVVALLVFLYAALYFLKNRNLLATIKKLSTTMLDFSNLHYRGKGQRSTRLVAAYSVGPKSCCRGDCSKECALPIRSFNL
;
A
#
# COMPACT_ATOMS: atom_id res chain seq x y z
N MET A 1 2.03 -46.50 23.76
CA MET A 1 2.05 -45.06 24.09
C MET A 1 3.17 -44.44 23.27
N LEU A 2 2.88 -43.93 22.07
CA LEU A 2 3.85 -43.30 21.17
C LEU A 2 3.47 -41.83 21.04
N THR A 3 4.40 -40.95 21.38
CA THR A 3 4.24 -39.51 21.55
C THR A 3 4.24 -38.80 20.20
N ASN A 4 3.15 -38.08 19.93
CA ASN A 4 2.84 -37.32 18.72
C ASN A 4 3.55 -35.94 18.70
N GLU A 5 4.87 -35.88 18.81
CA GLU A 5 5.61 -34.59 18.85
C GLU A 5 6.25 -34.17 17.52
N SER A 6 6.31 -35.03 16.51
CA SER A 6 7.07 -34.76 15.28
C SER A 6 6.36 -33.90 14.22
N TYR A 7 5.07 -33.56 14.38
CA TYR A 7 4.31 -32.82 13.36
C TYR A 7 4.30 -31.28 13.52
N LEU A 8 4.83 -30.74 14.62
CA LEU A 8 4.78 -29.28 14.89
C LEU A 8 5.96 -28.48 14.31
N GLY A 9 6.99 -29.16 13.77
CA GLY A 9 8.21 -28.50 13.27
C GLY A 9 8.17 -28.05 11.81
N HIS A 10 7.33 -28.66 10.98
CA HIS A 10 7.40 -28.48 9.52
C HIS A 10 6.62 -27.26 9.00
N ASP A 11 5.62 -26.79 9.75
CA ASP A 11 4.71 -25.71 9.32
C ASP A 11 5.33 -24.30 9.45
N LYS A 12 6.25 -24.12 10.41
CA LYS A 12 6.90 -22.81 10.64
C LYS A 12 7.85 -22.38 9.53
N LYS A 13 8.47 -23.32 8.79
CA LYS A 13 9.37 -22.99 7.68
C LYS A 13 8.60 -22.53 6.43
N VAL A 14 7.41 -23.06 6.18
CA VAL A 14 6.60 -22.73 5.01
C VAL A 14 6.00 -21.31 5.13
N LEU A 15 5.51 -20.93 6.32
CA LEU A 15 5.01 -19.56 6.54
C LEU A 15 6.10 -18.49 6.41
N ARG A 16 7.32 -18.75 6.89
CA ARG A 16 8.43 -17.78 6.87
C ARG A 16 8.93 -17.47 5.45
N SER A 17 8.85 -18.46 4.55
CA SER A 17 9.22 -18.31 3.14
C SER A 17 8.25 -17.38 2.38
N SER A 18 6.95 -17.48 2.67
CA SER A 18 5.91 -16.68 1.98
C SER A 18 6.03 -15.18 2.26
N THR A 19 6.39 -14.79 3.50
CA THR A 19 6.57 -13.38 3.87
C THR A 19 7.82 -12.77 3.21
N ALA A 20 8.93 -13.51 3.17
CA ALA A 20 10.16 -13.02 2.55
C ALA A 20 9.98 -12.74 1.05
N ILE A 21 9.30 -13.64 0.34
CA ILE A 21 8.98 -13.45 -1.09
C ILE A 21 8.10 -12.21 -1.27
N SER A 22 7.08 -12.02 -0.42
CA SER A 22 6.19 -10.86 -0.50
C SER A 22 6.94 -9.53 -0.27
N VAL A 23 7.88 -9.51 0.67
CA VAL A 23 8.74 -8.34 0.94
C VAL A 23 9.67 -8.07 -0.25
N LEU A 24 10.32 -9.10 -0.79
CA LEU A 24 11.18 -8.95 -1.98
C LEU A 24 10.40 -8.42 -3.17
N VAL A 25 9.20 -8.95 -3.43
CA VAL A 25 8.31 -8.43 -4.47
C VAL A 25 7.98 -6.96 -4.21
N ALA A 26 7.60 -6.58 -2.99
CA ALA A 26 7.32 -5.18 -2.66
C ALA A 26 8.53 -4.27 -2.90
N ILE A 27 9.73 -4.70 -2.51
CA ILE A 27 10.99 -3.96 -2.75
C ILE A 27 11.26 -3.83 -4.25
N SER A 28 11.05 -4.89 -5.03
CA SER A 28 11.23 -4.84 -6.49
C SER A 28 10.25 -3.87 -7.15
N PHE A 29 8.96 -3.92 -6.79
CA PHE A 29 7.96 -2.96 -7.29
C PHE A 29 8.31 -1.54 -6.87
N PHE A 30 8.77 -1.32 -5.64
CA PHE A 30 9.22 -0.01 -5.19
C PHE A 30 10.39 0.52 -6.02
N ALA A 31 11.43 -0.29 -6.22
CA ALA A 31 12.61 0.09 -6.99
C ALA A 31 12.27 0.39 -8.45
N ILE A 32 11.40 -0.42 -9.06
CA ILE A 32 10.92 -0.20 -10.43
C ILE A 32 10.14 1.11 -10.51
N ALA A 33 9.21 1.38 -9.58
CA ALA A 33 8.43 2.61 -9.59
C ALA A 33 9.33 3.84 -9.43
N PHE A 34 10.31 3.78 -8.52
CA PHE A 34 11.28 4.84 -8.30
C PHE A 34 12.03 5.18 -9.60
N MET A 35 12.57 4.15 -10.28
CA MET A 35 13.27 4.33 -11.54
C MET A 35 12.36 4.88 -12.64
N LEU A 36 11.12 4.41 -12.72
CA LEU A 36 10.15 4.91 -13.70
C LEU A 36 9.76 6.37 -13.45
N PHE A 37 9.55 6.79 -12.19
CA PHE A 37 9.28 8.19 -11.88
C PHE A 37 10.48 9.09 -12.20
N PHE A 38 11.70 8.61 -11.93
CA PHE A 38 12.92 9.29 -12.33
C PHE A 38 13.04 9.42 -13.86
N MET A 39 12.82 8.33 -14.62
CA MET A 39 12.87 8.37 -16.09
C MET A 39 11.80 9.28 -16.68
N ARG A 40 10.64 9.36 -16.02
CA ARG A 40 9.51 10.19 -16.45
C ARG A 40 9.78 11.68 -16.26
N ASN A 41 10.53 12.04 -15.22
CA ASN A 41 10.99 13.40 -15.02
C ASN A 41 12.35 13.37 -14.33
N SER A 42 13.43 13.40 -15.12
CA SER A 42 14.80 13.39 -14.61
C SER A 42 15.33 14.78 -14.26
N GLU A 43 14.63 15.83 -14.68
CA GLU A 43 15.08 17.22 -14.54
C GLU A 43 15.40 17.62 -13.10
N PRO A 44 14.60 17.28 -12.06
CA PRO A 44 14.92 17.62 -10.68
C PRO A 44 16.21 17.01 -10.13
N LEU A 45 16.74 15.94 -10.74
CA LEU A 45 18.06 15.38 -10.37
C LEU A 45 19.19 15.90 -11.26
N LEU A 46 18.92 16.16 -12.54
CA LEU A 46 19.93 16.64 -13.49
C LEU A 46 20.20 18.15 -13.34
N ASN A 47 19.17 18.91 -13.00
CA ASN A 47 19.23 20.35 -12.73
C ASN A 47 18.52 20.62 -11.38
N PRO A 48 19.15 20.26 -10.24
CA PRO A 48 18.51 20.39 -8.94
C PRO A 48 18.16 21.84 -8.63
N THR A 49 16.86 22.10 -8.56
CA THR A 49 16.31 23.42 -8.23
C THR A 49 15.37 23.28 -7.05
N VAL A 50 15.37 24.25 -6.14
CA VAL A 50 14.33 24.33 -5.11
C VAL A 50 13.15 25.10 -5.70
N PHE A 51 11.95 24.53 -5.63
CA PHE A 51 10.79 25.04 -6.36
C PHE A 51 9.66 25.46 -5.41
N ALA A 52 9.08 26.63 -5.67
CA ALA A 52 7.90 27.16 -4.99
C ALA A 52 7.94 26.98 -3.45
N GLU A 53 6.91 26.37 -2.87
CA GLU A 53 6.78 26.21 -1.43
C GLU A 53 7.87 25.35 -0.80
N ASP A 54 8.53 24.44 -1.53
CA ASP A 54 9.63 23.64 -0.98
C ASP A 54 10.75 24.56 -0.45
N GLY A 55 11.03 25.68 -1.14
CA GLY A 55 12.05 26.63 -0.72
C GLY A 55 11.60 27.50 0.45
N VAL A 56 10.37 28.01 0.39
CA VAL A 56 9.81 28.84 1.45
C VAL A 56 9.71 28.07 2.76
N TRP A 57 9.21 26.83 2.71
CA TRP A 57 9.08 25.98 3.88
C TRP A 57 10.44 25.51 4.42
N THR A 58 11.41 25.24 3.54
CA THR A 58 12.76 24.91 3.99
C THR A 58 13.43 26.10 4.68
N GLY A 59 13.32 27.30 4.12
CA GLY A 59 13.82 28.53 4.74
C GLY A 59 13.22 28.76 6.13
N MET A 60 11.89 28.67 6.25
CA MET A 60 11.21 28.74 7.55
C MET A 60 11.67 27.65 8.52
N GLY A 61 11.86 26.42 8.02
CA GLY A 61 12.32 25.28 8.82
C GLY A 61 13.72 25.48 9.40
N MET A 62 14.61 26.13 8.65
CA MET A 62 15.97 26.46 9.09
C MET A 62 16.01 27.66 10.03
N GLU A 63 15.19 28.68 9.79
CA GLU A 63 15.18 29.94 10.56
C GLU A 63 14.41 29.81 11.89
N HIS A 64 13.20 29.26 11.84
CA HIS A 64 12.25 29.22 12.96
C HIS A 64 12.09 27.82 13.57
N GLY A 65 12.66 26.80 12.92
CA GLY A 65 12.54 25.41 13.33
C GLY A 65 11.42 24.64 12.62
N TRP A 66 11.68 23.35 12.42
CA TRP A 66 10.86 22.46 11.59
C TRP A 66 9.46 22.20 12.17
N LEU A 67 9.32 22.09 13.49
CA LEU A 67 8.01 21.86 14.12
C LEU A 67 7.11 23.11 14.01
N GLN A 68 7.68 24.30 14.24
CA GLN A 68 6.96 25.56 14.06
C GLN A 68 6.52 25.74 12.61
N THR A 69 7.40 25.39 11.67
CA THR A 69 7.11 25.44 10.24
C THR A 69 6.00 24.45 9.86
N ALA A 70 6.07 23.20 10.32
CA ALA A 70 5.04 22.19 10.08
C ALA A 70 3.64 22.67 10.51
N TRP A 71 3.58 23.48 11.57
CA TRP A 71 2.33 24.02 12.11
C TRP A 71 1.89 25.35 11.49
N ASN A 72 2.78 26.15 10.92
CA ASN A 72 2.47 27.53 10.53
C ASN A 72 2.85 27.88 9.09
N ALA A 73 3.42 26.96 8.32
CA ALA A 73 3.81 27.18 6.92
C ALA A 73 2.63 27.53 6.01
N ARG A 74 1.40 27.16 6.40
CA ARG A 74 0.17 27.54 5.74
C ARG A 74 -0.87 28.06 6.74
N PRO A 75 -1.69 29.05 6.36
CA PRO A 75 -2.72 29.61 7.24
C PRO A 75 -3.95 28.69 7.37
N ASP A 76 -4.22 27.87 6.35
CA ASP A 76 -5.47 27.13 6.18
C ASP A 76 -5.42 25.68 6.68
N TYR A 77 -4.27 25.01 6.61
CA TYR A 77 -4.07 23.67 7.15
C TYR A 77 -2.59 23.44 7.49
N LYS A 78 -2.29 22.32 8.16
CA LYS A 78 -0.93 21.99 8.59
C LYS A 78 -0.26 21.13 7.53
N VAL A 79 1.04 21.30 7.29
CA VAL A 79 1.79 20.57 6.24
C VAL A 79 2.84 19.64 6.86
N VAL A 80 2.43 18.92 7.91
CA VAL A 80 3.35 18.20 8.79
C VAL A 80 4.20 17.17 8.05
N LEU A 81 3.59 16.31 7.23
CA LEU A 81 4.35 15.31 6.49
C LEU A 81 5.27 15.94 5.43
N ASN A 82 4.83 16.98 4.71
CA ASN A 82 5.68 17.69 3.75
C ASN A 82 6.92 18.26 4.42
N VAL A 83 6.73 19.00 5.53
CA VAL A 83 7.83 19.61 6.26
C VAL A 83 8.73 18.56 6.91
N ALA A 84 8.18 17.42 7.37
CA ALA A 84 8.98 16.30 7.86
C ALA A 84 9.87 15.70 6.75
N MET A 85 9.36 15.59 5.51
CA MET A 85 10.16 15.12 4.37
C MET A 85 11.22 16.14 3.95
N LEU A 86 10.91 17.44 4.00
CA LEU A 86 11.91 18.51 3.78
C LEU A 86 13.01 18.48 4.85
N TRP A 87 12.65 18.25 6.11
CA TRP A 87 13.62 18.08 7.19
C TRP A 87 14.54 16.88 6.93
N LEU A 88 13.99 15.74 6.48
CA LEU A 88 14.78 14.58 6.09
C LEU A 88 15.71 14.89 4.91
N ALA A 89 15.24 15.61 3.89
CA ALA A 89 16.06 16.05 2.77
C ALA A 89 17.23 16.94 3.23
N ALA A 90 16.95 17.97 4.04
CA ALA A 90 17.98 18.88 4.58
C ALA A 90 18.97 18.19 5.51
N LYS A 91 18.50 17.21 6.32
CA LYS A 91 19.39 16.38 7.15
C LYS A 91 20.27 15.46 6.31
N THR A 92 19.71 14.88 5.26
CA THR A 92 20.48 14.02 4.34
C THR A 92 21.53 14.85 3.61
N SER A 93 21.17 16.02 3.07
CA SER A 93 22.15 16.97 2.49
C SER A 93 23.32 17.22 3.44
N TYR A 94 23.04 17.55 4.70
CA TYR A 94 24.09 17.81 5.68
C TYR A 94 24.96 16.59 5.98
N ILE A 95 24.39 15.38 6.02
CA ILE A 95 25.16 14.14 6.22
C ILE A 95 26.16 13.92 5.09
N PHE A 96 25.79 14.25 3.85
CA PHE A 96 26.63 14.00 2.67
C PHE A 96 27.61 15.13 2.34
N THR A 97 27.25 16.40 2.59
CA THR A 97 28.06 17.56 2.19
C THR A 97 28.55 18.43 3.34
N GLY A 98 28.04 18.21 4.56
CA GLY A 98 28.25 19.14 5.68
C GLY A 98 27.42 20.42 5.58
N SER A 99 26.60 20.56 4.53
CA SER A 99 25.72 21.72 4.30
C SER A 99 24.27 21.28 4.16
N HIS A 100 23.35 22.02 4.79
CA HIS A 100 21.92 21.78 4.66
C HIS A 100 21.35 22.20 3.28
N ILE A 101 22.10 22.96 2.48
CA ILE A 101 21.60 23.62 1.27
C ILE A 101 22.19 23.02 -0.02
N GLU A 102 23.47 22.63 0.01
CA GLU A 102 24.26 22.32 -1.19
C GLU A 102 23.62 21.23 -2.08
N GLU A 103 23.13 20.14 -1.49
CA GLU A 103 22.46 19.04 -2.20
C GLU A 103 20.98 18.92 -1.81
N LEU A 104 20.40 20.00 -1.26
CA LEU A 104 19.04 20.00 -0.76
C LEU A 104 18.03 19.65 -1.86
N ALA A 105 18.10 20.33 -3.00
CA ALA A 105 17.18 20.12 -4.11
C ALA A 105 17.24 18.67 -4.65
N PHE A 106 18.45 18.10 -4.70
CA PHE A 106 18.66 16.72 -5.10
C PHE A 106 17.99 15.74 -4.14
N PHE A 107 18.17 15.92 -2.82
CA PHE A 107 17.52 15.07 -1.84
C PHE A 107 16.00 15.28 -1.78
N ILE A 108 15.49 16.51 -1.99
CA ILE A 108 14.05 16.77 -2.13
C ILE A 108 13.47 15.88 -3.25
N ALA A 109 14.14 15.85 -4.40
CA ALA A 109 13.70 15.03 -5.52
C ALA A 109 13.73 13.53 -5.21
N ILE A 110 14.80 13.01 -4.59
CA ILE A 110 14.87 11.60 -4.15
C ILE A 110 13.71 11.24 -3.22
N PHE A 111 13.47 12.03 -2.19
CA PHE A 111 12.40 11.77 -1.23
C PHE A 111 11.01 11.86 -1.88
N SER A 112 10.82 12.79 -2.81
CA SER A 112 9.59 12.88 -3.62
C SER A 112 9.36 11.62 -4.48
N TYR A 113 10.35 11.16 -5.24
CA TYR A 113 10.22 9.93 -6.03
C TYR A 113 9.99 8.70 -5.16
N ALA A 114 10.68 8.60 -4.03
CA ALA A 114 10.48 7.52 -3.06
C ALA A 114 9.04 7.49 -2.53
N PHE A 115 8.46 8.67 -2.24
CA PHE A 115 7.07 8.75 -1.81
C PHE A 115 6.09 8.29 -2.89
N PHE A 116 6.26 8.74 -4.14
CA PHE A 116 5.40 8.31 -5.25
C PHE A 116 5.54 6.80 -5.54
N ALA A 117 6.77 6.28 -5.48
CA ALA A 117 7.04 4.86 -5.58
C ALA A 117 6.33 4.06 -4.47
N ALA A 118 6.38 4.55 -3.23
CA ALA A 118 5.69 3.94 -2.11
C ALA A 118 4.17 3.90 -2.33
N ILE A 119 3.55 4.94 -2.87
CA ILE A 119 2.10 4.93 -3.18
C ILE A 119 1.76 3.88 -4.24
N ALA A 120 2.54 3.80 -5.32
CA ALA A 120 2.31 2.80 -6.36
C ALA A 120 2.42 1.37 -5.80
N THR A 121 3.48 1.10 -5.04
CA THR A 121 3.67 -0.19 -4.35
C THR A 121 2.55 -0.46 -3.35
N LEU A 122 2.12 0.55 -2.59
CA LEU A 122 1.03 0.45 -1.63
C LEU A 122 -0.28 0.06 -2.32
N GLY A 123 -0.59 0.62 -3.49
CA GLY A 123 -1.78 0.25 -4.28
C GLY A 123 -1.75 -1.21 -4.74
N TYR A 124 -0.58 -1.70 -5.15
CA TYR A 124 -0.40 -3.12 -5.51
C TYR A 124 -0.61 -4.05 -4.31
N LEU A 125 -0.09 -3.69 -3.13
CA LEU A 125 -0.23 -4.48 -1.90
C LEU A 125 -1.66 -4.41 -1.35
N ALA A 126 -2.27 -3.23 -1.31
CA ALA A 126 -3.61 -3.01 -0.78
C ALA A 126 -4.70 -3.78 -1.53
N THR A 127 -4.48 -4.07 -2.80
CA THR A 127 -5.43 -4.80 -3.64
C THR A 127 -5.21 -6.32 -3.64
N GLN A 128 -4.22 -6.81 -2.89
CA GLN A 128 -3.97 -8.24 -2.71
C GLN A 128 -5.18 -8.95 -2.10
N GLY A 129 -5.61 -10.06 -2.71
CA GLY A 129 -6.77 -10.82 -2.27
C GLY A 129 -8.13 -10.19 -2.63
N ILE A 130 -8.14 -9.00 -3.25
CA ILE A 130 -9.36 -8.32 -3.71
C ILE A 130 -9.52 -8.46 -5.22
N ILE A 131 -8.46 -8.19 -5.99
CA ILE A 131 -8.45 -8.32 -7.46
C ILE A 131 -7.34 -9.27 -7.93
N SER A 132 -7.47 -9.76 -9.17
CA SER A 132 -6.51 -10.69 -9.76
C SER A 132 -5.12 -10.07 -9.92
N HIS A 133 -4.07 -10.90 -9.89
CA HIS A 133 -2.68 -10.43 -10.02
C HIS A 133 -2.42 -9.55 -11.26
N PRO A 134 -2.92 -9.88 -12.47
CA PRO A 134 -2.76 -9.01 -13.64
C PRO A 134 -3.38 -7.62 -13.44
N LEU A 135 -4.57 -7.53 -12.85
CA LEU A 135 -5.22 -6.24 -12.60
C LEU A 135 -4.48 -5.39 -11.57
N ARG A 136 -3.79 -6.00 -10.60
CA ARG A 136 -2.92 -5.27 -9.66
C ARG A 136 -1.71 -4.67 -10.36
N ILE A 137 -1.11 -5.42 -11.30
CA ILE A 137 -0.01 -4.91 -12.14
C ILE A 137 -0.52 -3.74 -12.99
N VAL A 138 -1.70 -3.88 -13.62
CA VAL A 138 -2.32 -2.79 -14.38
C VAL A 138 -2.55 -1.56 -13.51
N LEU A 139 -3.13 -1.72 -12.30
CA LEU A 139 -3.32 -0.62 -11.35
C LEU A 139 -1.99 0.06 -10.99
N TYR A 140 -0.96 -0.73 -10.69
CA TYR A 140 0.38 -0.23 -10.39
C TYR A 140 0.93 0.60 -11.56
N ILE A 141 0.84 0.09 -12.80
CA ILE A 141 1.26 0.80 -14.02
C ILE A 141 0.45 2.08 -14.19
N LEU A 142 -0.88 2.04 -13.98
CA LEU A 142 -1.75 3.20 -14.09
C LEU A 142 -1.37 4.30 -13.10
N ILE A 143 -0.97 3.95 -11.86
CA ILE A 143 -0.50 4.92 -10.88
C ILE A 143 0.83 5.54 -11.35
N VAL A 144 1.80 4.72 -11.79
CA VAL A 144 3.12 5.22 -12.24
C VAL A 144 2.99 6.09 -13.50
N MET A 145 2.12 5.70 -14.42
CA MET A 145 1.88 6.36 -15.71
C MET A 145 0.72 7.36 -15.67
N ALA A 146 0.18 7.68 -14.49
CA ALA A 146 -0.95 8.59 -14.35
C ALA A 146 -0.61 9.94 -14.99
N PRO A 147 -1.38 10.47 -15.96
CA PRO A 147 -1.05 11.72 -16.63
C PRO A 147 -1.05 12.88 -15.63
N VAL A 148 0.03 13.66 -15.62
CA VAL A 148 0.19 14.81 -14.69
C VAL A 148 0.10 16.16 -15.41
N GLY A 149 -0.43 16.17 -16.64
CA GLY A 149 -0.50 17.35 -17.48
C GLY A 149 0.85 17.75 -18.09
N LEU A 150 0.90 18.98 -18.63
CA LEU A 150 2.08 19.54 -19.32
C LEU A 150 3.21 19.94 -18.36
N HIS A 151 2.91 20.07 -17.06
CA HIS A 151 3.81 20.59 -16.04
C HIS A 151 4.34 19.48 -15.13
N GLY A 152 4.83 18.38 -15.71
CA GLY A 152 5.36 17.25 -14.92
C GLY A 152 6.49 17.63 -13.97
N ASN A 153 7.26 18.67 -14.29
CA ASN A 153 8.36 19.20 -13.48
C ASN A 153 7.90 19.89 -12.19
N GLU A 154 6.65 20.32 -12.13
CA GLU A 154 6.04 20.92 -10.94
C GLU A 154 5.51 19.85 -9.98
N ILE A 155 5.42 18.60 -10.43
CA ILE A 155 4.83 17.48 -9.68
C ILE A 155 5.89 16.50 -9.22
N PHE A 156 6.58 15.87 -10.16
CA PHE A 156 7.57 14.85 -9.82
C PHE A 156 8.88 15.49 -9.39
N GLY A 157 9.46 14.97 -8.30
CA GLY A 157 10.68 15.53 -7.71
C GLY A 157 10.43 16.71 -6.78
N ARG A 158 9.17 17.06 -6.48
CA ARG A 158 8.77 18.15 -5.58
C ARG A 158 8.08 17.58 -4.34
N ILE A 159 8.47 18.02 -3.14
CA ILE A 159 7.86 17.52 -1.88
C ILE A 159 6.54 18.23 -1.60
N LEU A 160 6.37 19.48 -2.04
CA LEU A 160 5.12 20.23 -1.84
C LEU A 160 3.88 19.48 -2.37
N GLN A 161 4.07 18.63 -3.37
CA GLN A 161 2.98 17.94 -4.07
C GLN A 161 2.53 16.65 -3.38
N ILE A 162 3.32 16.09 -2.45
CA ILE A 162 2.98 14.80 -1.82
C ILE A 162 1.63 14.85 -1.08
N GLY A 163 1.30 16.02 -0.54
CA GLY A 163 0.06 16.27 0.19
C GLY A 163 -1.19 15.96 -0.64
N PHE A 164 -1.15 16.23 -1.95
CA PHE A 164 -2.28 15.98 -2.86
C PHE A 164 -2.52 14.49 -3.15
N PHE A 165 -1.54 13.63 -2.89
CA PHE A 165 -1.65 12.19 -3.10
C PHE A 165 -2.01 11.42 -1.83
N LEU A 166 -2.05 12.08 -0.66
CA LEU A 166 -2.48 11.48 0.60
C LEU A 166 -3.92 10.95 0.57
N PRO A 167 -4.90 11.58 -0.11
CA PRO A 167 -6.23 10.98 -0.29
C PRO A 167 -6.18 9.59 -0.94
N LEU A 168 -5.40 9.43 -2.02
CA LEU A 168 -5.24 8.13 -2.68
C LEU A 168 -4.55 7.11 -1.75
N ALA A 169 -3.45 7.52 -1.11
CA ALA A 169 -2.73 6.66 -0.16
C ALA A 169 -3.62 6.23 1.02
N SER A 170 -4.50 7.11 1.49
CA SER A 170 -5.44 6.80 2.58
C SER A 170 -6.46 5.73 2.21
N ILE A 171 -6.95 5.71 0.96
CA ILE A 171 -7.84 4.64 0.46
C ILE A 171 -7.12 3.28 0.54
N PHE A 172 -5.87 3.22 0.07
CA PHE A 172 -5.09 1.99 0.13
C PHE A 172 -4.81 1.55 1.57
N LEU A 173 -4.48 2.47 2.47
CA LEU A 173 -4.28 2.16 3.90
C LEU A 173 -5.55 1.63 4.54
N LEU A 174 -6.72 2.22 4.27
CA LEU A 174 -8.01 1.75 4.77
C LEU A 174 -8.36 0.35 4.24
N MET A 175 -7.99 0.03 3.00
CA MET A 175 -8.14 -1.33 2.44
C MET A 175 -7.24 -2.34 3.15
N ILE A 176 -5.96 -1.99 3.41
CA ILE A 176 -5.01 -2.87 4.11
C ILE A 176 -5.45 -3.08 5.56
N ARG A 177 -5.97 -2.03 6.20
CA ARG A 177 -6.50 -2.07 7.57
C ARG A 177 -7.53 -3.20 7.77
N ASP A 178 -8.34 -3.47 6.74
CA ASP A 178 -9.38 -4.51 6.78
C ASP A 178 -8.86 -5.93 6.56
N GLN A 179 -7.63 -6.11 6.10
CA GLN A 179 -7.06 -7.41 5.71
C GLN A 179 -6.44 -8.20 6.88
N THR A 180 -7.12 -8.24 8.04
CA THR A 180 -6.70 -9.01 9.23
C THR A 180 -5.28 -8.68 9.73
N LEU A 181 -4.97 -7.39 9.86
CA LEU A 181 -3.77 -6.98 10.60
C LEU A 181 -3.93 -7.30 12.08
N GLY A 182 -2.81 -7.62 12.75
CA GLY A 182 -2.76 -7.62 14.21
C GLY A 182 -2.93 -6.21 14.78
N VAL A 183 -3.17 -6.11 16.08
CA VAL A 183 -3.42 -4.83 16.79
C VAL A 183 -2.37 -3.76 16.48
N ILE A 184 -1.09 -4.14 16.47
CA ILE A 184 0.02 -3.22 16.16
C ILE A 184 -0.10 -2.67 14.74
N GLY A 185 -0.41 -3.52 13.76
CA GLY A 185 -0.56 -3.08 12.36
C GLY A 185 -1.73 -2.11 12.19
N THR A 186 -2.85 -2.35 12.87
CA THR A 186 -3.98 -1.43 12.88
C THR A 186 -3.62 -0.09 13.51
N ILE A 187 -2.96 -0.09 14.68
CA ILE A 187 -2.51 1.15 15.34
C ILE A 187 -1.55 1.93 14.45
N THR A 188 -0.60 1.25 13.79
CA THR A 188 0.34 1.90 12.87
C THR A 188 -0.40 2.56 11.71
N ILE A 189 -1.36 1.87 11.09
CA ILE A 189 -2.17 2.48 10.01
C ILE A 189 -2.98 3.66 10.54
N ASP A 190 -3.62 3.54 11.70
CA ASP A 190 -4.43 4.62 12.28
C ASP A 190 -3.55 5.84 12.59
N ALA A 191 -2.32 5.65 13.10
CA ALA A 191 -1.37 6.72 13.31
C ALA A 191 -0.92 7.41 12.01
N ILE A 192 -0.67 6.63 10.96
CA ILE A 192 -0.34 7.19 9.63
C ILE A 192 -1.53 7.97 9.07
N LEU A 193 -2.75 7.45 9.19
CA LEU A 193 -3.97 8.15 8.75
C LEU A 193 -4.18 9.45 9.52
N VAL A 194 -3.92 9.49 10.83
CA VAL A 194 -3.96 10.74 11.61
C VAL A 194 -2.93 11.75 11.08
N LEU A 195 -1.71 11.31 10.79
CA LEU A 195 -0.70 12.18 10.17
C LEU A 195 -1.15 12.71 8.81
N PHE A 196 -1.83 11.87 8.01
CA PHE A 196 -2.39 12.27 6.72
C PHE A 196 -3.54 13.27 6.88
N VAL A 197 -4.42 13.09 7.86
CA VAL A 197 -5.50 14.04 8.18
C VAL A 197 -4.95 15.40 8.57
N ILE A 198 -3.91 15.41 9.42
CA ILE A 198 -3.26 16.66 9.84
C ILE A 198 -2.62 17.35 8.63
N THR A 199 -2.00 16.59 7.72
CA THR A 199 -1.30 17.13 6.54
C THR A 199 -2.27 17.57 5.43
N ASN A 200 -3.35 16.83 5.23
CA ASN A 200 -4.37 17.13 4.22
C ASN A 200 -5.77 16.81 4.77
N PRO A 201 -6.59 17.84 5.08
CA PRO A 201 -7.90 17.65 5.71
C PRO A 201 -8.90 16.88 4.84
N VAL A 202 -8.68 16.77 3.52
CA VAL A 202 -9.51 15.93 2.63
C VAL A 202 -9.45 14.46 3.06
N VAL A 203 -8.35 14.02 3.65
CA VAL A 203 -8.22 12.65 4.17
C VAL A 203 -9.22 12.39 5.31
N ALA A 204 -9.56 13.41 6.10
CA ALA A 204 -10.57 13.27 7.16
C ALA A 204 -11.93 12.87 6.59
N LEU A 205 -12.33 13.50 5.47
CA LEU A 205 -13.57 13.18 4.78
C LEU A 205 -13.61 11.70 4.37
N LEU A 206 -12.50 11.17 3.84
CA LEU A 206 -12.41 9.76 3.43
C LEU A 206 -12.48 8.80 4.62
N VAL A 207 -11.80 9.13 5.73
CA VAL A 207 -11.85 8.32 6.96
C VAL A 207 -13.26 8.31 7.56
N PHE A 208 -13.92 9.47 7.62
CA PHE A 208 -15.31 9.55 8.11
C PHE A 208 -16.30 8.86 7.19
N LEU A 209 -16.12 8.97 5.87
CA LEU A 209 -16.95 8.25 4.91
C LEU A 209 -16.80 6.74 5.07
N TYR A 210 -15.57 6.25 5.22
CA TYR A 210 -15.29 4.85 5.51
C TYR A 210 -15.97 4.39 6.81
N ALA A 211 -15.86 5.17 7.88
CA ALA A 211 -16.53 4.91 9.15
C ALA A 211 -18.07 4.84 9.02
N ALA A 212 -18.65 5.79 8.27
CA ALA A 212 -20.09 5.83 8.01
C ALA A 212 -20.56 4.61 7.21
N LEU A 213 -19.86 4.24 6.14
CA LEU A 213 -20.18 3.04 5.35
C LEU A 213 -20.04 1.76 6.19
N TYR A 214 -19.03 1.67 7.05
CA TYR A 214 -18.86 0.56 7.96
C TYR A 214 -20.01 0.47 8.98
N PHE A 215 -20.45 1.61 9.51
CA PHE A 215 -21.62 1.69 10.39
C PHE A 215 -22.89 1.24 9.69
N LEU A 216 -23.17 1.76 8.49
CA LEU A 216 -24.36 1.40 7.71
C LEU A 216 -24.40 -0.10 7.39
N LYS A 217 -23.22 -0.70 7.10
CA LYS A 217 -23.10 -2.13 6.80
C LYS A 217 -23.41 -3.02 8.01
N ASN A 218 -22.96 -2.65 9.21
CA ASN A 218 -23.13 -3.50 10.40
C ASN A 218 -24.33 -3.12 11.28
N ARG A 219 -24.87 -1.90 11.10
CA ARG A 219 -25.95 -1.30 11.91
C ARG A 219 -25.73 -1.34 13.43
N ASN A 220 -24.47 -1.48 13.86
CA ASN A 220 -24.11 -1.61 15.27
C ASN A 220 -23.09 -0.52 15.61
N LEU A 221 -23.57 0.52 16.30
CA LEU A 221 -22.76 1.69 16.68
C LEU A 221 -21.57 1.28 17.53
N LEU A 222 -21.78 0.34 18.45
CA LEU A 222 -20.77 -0.12 19.40
C LEU A 222 -19.65 -0.90 18.67
N ALA A 223 -20.02 -1.71 17.67
CA ALA A 223 -19.05 -2.40 16.81
C ALA A 223 -18.25 -1.42 15.95
N THR A 224 -18.88 -0.36 15.45
CA THR A 224 -18.20 0.71 14.70
C THR A 224 -17.23 1.48 15.58
N ILE A 225 -17.69 1.95 16.75
CA ILE A 225 -16.85 2.65 17.72
C ILE A 225 -15.67 1.75 18.08
N LYS A 226 -15.90 0.49 18.47
CA LYS A 226 -14.82 -0.45 18.81
C LYS A 226 -13.82 -0.69 17.68
N LYS A 227 -14.28 -0.73 16.42
CA LYS A 227 -13.39 -0.90 15.26
C LYS A 227 -12.58 0.37 14.95
N LEU A 228 -13.12 1.54 15.22
CA LEU A 228 -12.42 2.82 14.99
C LEU A 228 -11.57 3.23 16.20
N SER A 229 -12.00 2.88 17.41
CA SER A 229 -11.36 3.16 18.69
C SER A 229 -10.33 2.10 19.06
N THR A 230 -9.62 1.51 18.09
CA THR A 230 -8.49 0.60 18.37
C THR A 230 -7.29 1.30 19.00
N THR A 231 -7.53 2.35 19.77
CA THR A 231 -6.76 2.83 20.91
C THR A 231 -7.52 2.47 22.20
N MET A 232 -6.90 1.58 22.99
CA MET A 232 -7.28 1.11 24.33
C MET A 232 -7.97 -0.27 24.41
N LEU A 233 -7.15 -1.27 24.76
CA LEU A 233 -7.48 -2.35 25.69
C LEU A 233 -8.57 -3.36 25.25
N ASP A 234 -8.27 -4.18 24.23
CA ASP A 234 -8.87 -5.52 24.18
C ASP A 234 -7.80 -6.59 23.93
N PHE A 235 -6.88 -6.70 24.89
CA PHE A 235 -5.96 -7.84 24.99
C PHE A 235 -6.68 -9.15 25.34
N SER A 236 -7.95 -9.10 25.76
CA SER A 236 -8.74 -10.27 26.16
C SER A 236 -9.18 -11.16 24.99
N ASN A 237 -9.22 -10.67 23.75
CA ASN A 237 -9.75 -11.42 22.61
C ASN A 237 -8.69 -12.08 21.70
N LEU A 238 -7.40 -11.94 21.99
CA LEU A 238 -6.31 -12.56 21.21
C LEU A 238 -6.20 -14.09 21.38
N HIS A 239 -6.96 -14.69 22.29
CA HIS A 239 -6.91 -16.14 22.53
C HIS A 239 -8.00 -16.96 21.83
N TYR A 240 -9.01 -16.34 21.17
CA TYR A 240 -10.21 -17.09 20.73
C TYR A 240 -10.41 -17.24 19.21
N ARG A 241 -9.52 -16.72 18.36
CA ARG A 241 -9.68 -16.80 16.88
C ARG A 241 -8.72 -17.76 16.17
N GLY A 242 -8.13 -18.71 16.90
CA GLY A 242 -7.22 -19.73 16.33
C GLY A 242 -7.88 -21.03 15.86
N LYS A 243 -9.19 -21.23 16.07
CA LYS A 243 -9.89 -22.46 15.67
C LYS A 243 -11.29 -22.14 15.16
N GLY A 244 -11.52 -22.27 13.85
CA GLY A 244 -12.90 -22.33 13.33
C GLY A 244 -13.25 -21.43 12.16
N GLN A 245 -12.38 -21.28 11.17
CA GLN A 245 -12.86 -20.98 9.81
C GLN A 245 -11.98 -21.72 8.81
N ARG A 246 -12.16 -23.05 8.80
CA ARG A 246 -11.68 -23.88 7.70
C ARG A 246 -12.37 -23.41 6.42
N SER A 247 -11.53 -22.99 5.48
CA SER A 247 -11.79 -22.94 4.06
C SER A 247 -12.52 -24.23 3.61
N THR A 248 -13.84 -24.16 3.48
CA THR A 248 -14.59 -25.01 2.56
C THR A 248 -14.73 -24.24 1.25
N ARG A 249 -13.64 -24.16 0.49
CA ARG A 249 -13.63 -23.87 -0.96
C ARG A 249 -12.22 -24.17 -1.48
N LEU A 250 -12.00 -25.44 -1.86
CA LEU A 250 -11.06 -25.92 -2.88
C LEU A 250 -10.76 -27.42 -2.66
N VAL A 251 -11.77 -28.26 -2.91
CA VAL A 251 -11.54 -29.65 -3.36
C VAL A 251 -12.53 -29.91 -4.48
N ALA A 252 -12.20 -29.39 -5.66
CA ALA A 252 -12.82 -29.80 -6.92
C ALA A 252 -11.86 -29.39 -8.05
N ALA A 253 -10.83 -30.20 -8.27
CA ALA A 253 -10.26 -30.49 -9.58
C ALA A 253 -9.03 -31.41 -9.46
N TYR A 254 -8.97 -32.40 -10.35
CA TYR A 254 -7.86 -33.32 -10.64
C TYR A 254 -7.69 -34.56 -9.75
N SER A 255 -8.58 -35.53 -9.97
CA SER A 255 -8.19 -36.95 -10.00
C SER A 255 -8.92 -37.66 -11.16
N VAL A 256 -8.52 -37.37 -12.40
CA VAL A 256 -8.82 -38.26 -13.53
C VAL A 256 -7.71 -39.31 -13.54
N GLY A 257 -7.93 -40.40 -12.80
CA GLY A 257 -7.15 -41.61 -12.96
C GLY A 257 -7.64 -42.39 -14.19
N PRO A 258 -6.75 -42.97 -15.01
CA PRO A 258 -7.17 -43.83 -16.10
C PRO A 258 -7.78 -45.11 -15.55
N LYS A 259 -9.08 -45.31 -15.78
CA LYS A 259 -9.70 -46.63 -15.62
C LYS A 259 -9.15 -47.54 -16.72
N SER A 260 -8.29 -48.46 -16.32
CA SER A 260 -7.96 -49.67 -17.06
C SER A 260 -9.25 -50.46 -17.30
N CYS A 261 -9.79 -50.40 -18.51
CA CYS A 261 -10.89 -51.24 -18.93
C CYS A 261 -10.32 -52.57 -19.42
N CYS A 262 -10.65 -53.64 -18.71
CA CYS A 262 -10.37 -55.01 -19.12
C CYS A 262 -11.22 -55.40 -20.34
N ARG A 263 -10.55 -56.09 -21.26
CA ARG A 263 -11.01 -57.21 -22.12
C ARG A 263 -12.52 -57.50 -22.15
N GLY A 264 -13.05 -57.60 -23.36
CA GLY A 264 -14.20 -58.43 -23.68
C GLY A 264 -15.07 -57.84 -24.77
N ASP A 265 -15.18 -58.55 -25.88
CA ASP A 265 -16.04 -58.29 -27.04
C ASP A 265 -17.33 -57.52 -26.73
N CYS A 266 -17.52 -56.38 -27.42
CA CYS A 266 -18.85 -55.96 -27.80
C CYS A 266 -18.77 -55.19 -29.12
N SER A 267 -19.14 -55.92 -30.16
CA SER A 267 -19.39 -55.39 -31.49
C SER A 267 -20.67 -54.54 -31.50
N LYS A 268 -20.69 -53.60 -32.44
CA LYS A 268 -21.84 -52.88 -33.02
C LYS A 268 -22.34 -51.62 -32.30
N GLU A 269 -22.38 -50.57 -33.13
CA GLU A 269 -23.41 -49.53 -33.20
C GLU A 269 -23.62 -48.65 -31.97
N CYS A 270 -23.18 -47.40 -32.05
CA CYS A 270 -24.10 -46.28 -31.86
C CYS A 270 -23.50 -44.97 -32.42
N ALA A 271 -24.25 -44.40 -33.36
CA ALA A 271 -23.93 -43.24 -34.15
C ALA A 271 -23.88 -41.92 -33.34
N LEU A 272 -23.00 -41.04 -33.78
CA LEU A 272 -22.95 -39.62 -33.42
C LEU A 272 -24.08 -38.86 -34.13
N PRO A 273 -24.77 -37.92 -33.46
CA PRO A 273 -25.50 -36.87 -34.16
C PRO A 273 -24.63 -35.61 -34.28
N ILE A 274 -24.31 -35.30 -35.53
CA ILE A 274 -23.84 -33.98 -35.98
C ILE A 274 -25.00 -32.99 -35.79
N ARG A 275 -24.81 -31.93 -34.99
CA ARG A 275 -25.68 -30.74 -35.03
C ARG A 275 -24.90 -29.59 -35.64
N SER A 276 -25.29 -29.26 -36.86
CA SER A 276 -25.02 -27.98 -37.51
C SER A 276 -25.79 -26.87 -36.80
N PHE A 277 -25.12 -25.75 -36.52
CA PHE A 277 -25.76 -24.48 -36.25
C PHE A 277 -25.51 -23.59 -37.48
N ASN A 278 -26.61 -23.19 -38.12
CA ASN A 278 -26.68 -22.09 -39.07
C ASN A 278 -27.41 -20.93 -38.40
N LEU A 279 -27.03 -19.72 -38.82
CA LEU A 279 -27.38 -18.36 -38.37
C LEU A 279 -26.48 -17.79 -37.27
#